data_AF-A0A6C0EEI2-F1
#
_entry.id   AF-A0A6C0EEI2-F1
#
_cell.length_a   1.000
_cell.length_b   1.000
_cell.length_c   1.000
_cell.angle_alpha   90.00
_cell.angle_beta   90.00
_cell.angle_gamma   90.00
#
_symmetry.space_group_name_H-M   'P 1'
#
loop_
_entity.id
_entity.type
_entity.pdbx_description
1 polymer ?
#
loop_
_entity_poly.entity_id
_entity_poly.type
_entity_poly.pdbx_seq_one_letter_code
_entity_poly.pdbx_strand_id
1 'polypeptide(L)'
;MINLFFANIIYYFHILIILFIIITPFIDNVLLLILHIVFCLCLFLHWYLNSDECILTLIECKLRNIKKINSFIYEFISPMYNINKTKFYNLIWIITLIMFLFSIYNLYNSKSLHRAIIYYNNLPEINKKNFEEILNIMQNKK
;
A
#
# COMPACT_ATOMS: atom_id res chain seq x y z
N MET A 1 -4.50 28.18 12.16
CA MET A 1 -4.49 28.23 10.69
C MET A 1 -3.60 27.13 10.09
N ILE A 2 -2.33 27.03 10.48
CA ILE A 2 -1.39 25.96 10.04
C ILE A 2 -1.92 24.53 10.27
N ASN A 3 -2.51 24.25 11.44
CA ASN A 3 -2.95 22.88 11.76
C ASN A 3 -4.09 22.39 10.85
N LEU A 4 -4.95 23.31 10.38
CA LEU A 4 -6.06 23.00 9.49
C LEU A 4 -5.56 22.65 8.08
N PHE A 5 -4.48 23.33 7.63
CA PHE A 5 -3.83 23.05 6.37
C PHE A 5 -3.21 21.64 6.35
N PHE A 6 -2.45 21.27 7.39
CA PHE A 6 -1.88 19.93 7.50
C PHE A 6 -2.96 18.83 7.56
N ALA A 7 -4.04 19.07 8.29
CA ALA A 7 -5.15 18.13 8.36
C ALA A 7 -5.83 17.92 6.98
N ASN A 8 -5.92 18.97 6.16
CA ASN A 8 -6.44 18.85 4.79
C ASN A 8 -5.48 18.07 3.87
N ILE A 9 -4.16 18.25 4.02
CA ILE A 9 -3.17 17.44 3.27
C ILE A 9 -3.35 15.95 3.55
N ILE A 10 -3.55 15.58 4.81
CA ILE A 10 -3.75 14.20 5.24
C ILE A 10 -5.02 13.59 4.61
N TYR A 11 -6.07 14.39 4.47
CA TYR A 11 -7.29 14.00 3.78
C TYR A 11 -7.05 13.70 2.30
N TYR A 12 -6.38 14.60 1.57
CA TYR A 12 -6.06 14.37 0.17
C TYR A 12 -5.14 13.16 -0.03
N PHE A 13 -4.23 12.91 0.90
CA PHE A 13 -3.35 11.75 0.84
C PHE A 13 -4.10 10.42 0.97
N HIS A 14 -5.12 10.33 1.81
CA HIS A 14 -5.95 9.12 1.88
C HIS A 14 -6.75 8.88 0.61
N ILE A 15 -7.35 9.93 0.05
CA ILE A 15 -8.06 9.83 -1.23
C ILE A 15 -7.10 9.36 -2.32
N LEU A 16 -5.87 9.89 -2.34
CA LEU A 16 -4.83 9.47 -3.26
C LEU A 16 -4.52 7.97 -3.12
N ILE A 17 -4.39 7.44 -1.89
CA ILE A 17 -4.19 6.00 -1.66
C ILE A 17 -5.36 5.19 -2.21
N ILE A 18 -6.60 5.62 -1.98
CA ILE A 18 -7.78 4.90 -2.47
C ILE A 18 -7.80 4.88 -4.00
N LEU A 19 -7.53 6.03 -4.65
CA LEU A 19 -7.39 6.09 -6.11
C LEU A 19 -6.24 5.21 -6.60
N PHE A 20 -5.12 5.19 -5.90
CA PHE A 20 -3.98 4.34 -6.23
C PHE A 20 -4.35 2.86 -6.20
N ILE A 21 -5.08 2.40 -5.17
CA ILE A 21 -5.53 1.01 -5.08
C ILE A 21 -6.47 0.63 -6.23
N ILE A 22 -7.32 1.55 -6.70
CA ILE A 22 -8.29 1.28 -7.76
C ILE A 22 -7.66 1.38 -9.16
N ILE A 23 -6.80 2.36 -9.41
CA ILE A 23 -6.33 2.68 -10.77
C ILE A 23 -5.07 1.89 -11.14
N THR A 24 -4.12 1.77 -10.22
CA THR A 24 -2.82 1.13 -10.47
C THR A 24 -2.87 -0.30 -11.01
N PRO A 25 -3.79 -1.20 -10.61
CA PRO A 25 -3.90 -2.53 -11.22
C PRO A 25 -3.98 -2.50 -12.75
N PHE A 26 -4.55 -1.44 -13.34
CA PHE A 26 -4.74 -1.28 -14.78
C PHE A 26 -3.56 -0.63 -15.51
N ILE A 27 -2.45 -0.35 -14.81
CA ILE A 27 -1.27 0.29 -15.39
C ILE A 27 -0.17 -0.75 -15.60
N ASP A 28 0.33 -0.87 -16.83
CA ASP A 28 1.44 -1.77 -17.20
C ASP A 28 2.81 -1.20 -16.79
N ASN A 29 2.99 -0.89 -15.51
CA ASN A 29 4.27 -0.44 -14.96
C ASN A 29 4.67 -1.31 -13.75
N VAL A 30 5.75 -2.07 -13.92
CA VAL A 30 6.28 -3.02 -12.91
C VAL A 30 6.51 -2.37 -11.55
N LEU A 31 7.09 -1.16 -11.52
CA LEU A 31 7.37 -0.47 -10.25
C LEU A 31 6.07 -0.12 -9.51
N LEU A 32 5.09 0.39 -10.25
CA LEU A 32 3.79 0.74 -9.69
C LEU A 32 3.02 -0.50 -9.23
N LEU A 33 3.09 -1.60 -9.98
CA LEU A 33 2.45 -2.88 -9.61
C LEU A 33 3.08 -3.47 -8.35
N ILE A 34 4.41 -3.46 -8.21
CA ILE A 34 5.09 -3.89 -6.99
C ILE A 34 4.68 -3.00 -5.80
N LEU A 35 4.67 -1.68 -6.00
CA LEU A 35 4.25 -0.74 -4.96
C LEU A 35 2.79 -0.99 -4.55
N HIS A 36 1.89 -1.23 -5.50
CA HIS A 36 0.48 -1.55 -5.24
C HIS A 36 0.32 -2.83 -4.43
N ILE A 37 1.03 -3.90 -4.79
CA ILE A 37 1.05 -5.17 -4.03
C ILE A 37 1.46 -4.93 -2.58
N VAL A 38 2.52 -4.15 -2.34
CA VAL A 38 2.97 -3.81 -0.98
C VAL A 38 1.91 -3.03 -0.22
N PHE A 39 1.29 -2.02 -0.84
CA PHE A 39 0.21 -1.25 -0.21
C PHE A 39 -1.02 -2.11 0.13
N CYS A 40 -1.43 -3.01 -0.77
CA CYS A 40 -2.49 -3.97 -0.51
C CYS A 40 -2.18 -4.88 0.69
N LEU A 41 -0.94 -5.39 0.79
CA LEU A 41 -0.52 -6.19 1.96
C LEU A 41 -0.57 -5.38 3.26
N CYS A 42 -0.13 -4.12 3.24
CA CYS A 42 -0.26 -3.21 4.39
C CYS A 42 -1.73 -2.98 4.77
N LEU A 43 -2.62 -2.81 3.79
CA LEU A 43 -4.07 -2.66 4.01
C LEU A 43 -4.68 -3.93 4.63
N PHE A 44 -4.36 -5.11 4.09
CA PHE A 44 -4.82 -6.38 4.67
C PHE A 44 -4.33 -6.58 6.10
N LEU A 45 -3.06 -6.25 6.37
CA LEU A 45 -2.51 -6.32 7.72
C LEU A 45 -3.21 -5.34 8.66
N HIS A 46 -3.48 -4.12 8.19
CA HIS A 46 -4.18 -3.11 8.97
C HIS A 46 -5.61 -3.54 9.34
N TRP A 47 -6.34 -4.13 8.39
CA TRP A 47 -7.66 -4.73 8.65
C TRP A 47 -7.60 -5.96 9.55
N TYR A 48 -6.59 -6.81 9.37
CA TYR A 48 -6.41 -8.01 10.20
C TYR A 48 -6.15 -7.66 11.67
N LEU A 49 -5.36 -6.61 11.91
CA LEU A 49 -5.11 -6.09 13.26
C LEU A 49 -6.32 -5.38 13.87
N ASN A 50 -7.44 -5.25 13.13
CA ASN A 50 -8.70 -4.65 13.58
C ASN A 50 -8.49 -3.29 14.26
N SER A 51 -7.48 -2.55 13.79
CA SER A 51 -7.22 -1.21 14.28
C SER A 51 -7.96 -0.24 13.37
N ASP A 52 -9.10 0.25 13.80
CA ASP A 52 -9.80 1.40 13.16
C ASP A 52 -8.97 2.69 13.21
N GLU A 53 -7.74 2.60 13.72
CA GLU A 53 -6.79 3.66 14.01
C GLU A 53 -5.80 3.76 12.85
N CYS A 54 -6.22 4.37 11.73
CA CYS A 54 -5.24 4.81 10.75
C CYS A 54 -4.38 5.91 11.40
N ILE A 55 -3.05 5.76 11.34
CA ILE A 55 -2.13 6.69 12.00
C ILE A 55 -2.31 8.12 11.47
N LEU A 56 -2.69 8.26 10.20
CA LEU A 56 -3.02 9.54 9.60
C LEU A 56 -4.31 10.14 10.20
N THR A 57 -5.32 9.32 10.50
CA THR A 57 -6.54 9.78 11.21
C THR A 57 -6.20 10.26 12.63
N LEU A 58 -5.29 9.58 13.34
CA LEU A 58 -4.84 10.03 14.65
C LEU A 58 -4.09 11.36 14.59
N ILE A 59 -3.23 11.53 13.58
CA ILE A 59 -2.53 12.79 13.33
C ILE A 59 -3.54 13.88 12.96
N GLU A 60 -4.54 13.59 12.12
CA GLU A 60 -5.61 14.53 11.77
C GLU A 60 -6.37 14.99 13.02
N CYS A 61 -6.80 14.04 13.86
CA CYS A 61 -7.53 14.33 15.10
C CYS A 61 -6.72 15.22 16.05
N LYS A 62 -5.42 14.94 16.18
CA LYS A 62 -4.49 15.74 16.99
C LYS A 62 -4.29 17.14 16.41
N LEU A 63 -4.24 17.28 15.09
CA LEU A 63 -4.10 18.59 14.44
C LEU A 63 -5.39 19.43 14.55
N ARG A 64 -6.56 18.80 14.44
CA ARG A 64 -7.87 19.46 14.51
C ARG A 64 -8.40 19.64 15.94
N ASN A 65 -7.75 19.06 16.96
CA ASN A 65 -8.24 19.00 18.35
C ASN A 65 -9.67 18.43 18.46
N ILE A 66 -10.01 17.44 17.62
CA ILE A 66 -11.30 16.76 17.62
C ILE A 66 -11.15 15.30 18.06
N LYS A 67 -12.23 14.72 18.58
CA LYS A 67 -12.30 13.28 18.85
C LYS A 67 -12.36 12.53 17.52
N LYS A 68 -11.78 11.32 17.49
CA LYS A 68 -11.74 10.42 16.32
C LYS A 68 -13.08 10.26 15.61
N ILE A 69 -14.14 10.07 16.38
CA ILE A 69 -15.51 9.86 15.89
C ILE A 69 -16.01 11.03 15.02
N ASN A 70 -15.48 12.23 15.24
CA ASN A 70 -15.87 13.44 14.54
C ASN A 70 -14.90 13.81 13.41
N SER A 71 -13.89 12.97 13.14
CA SER A 71 -12.98 13.21 12.02
C SER A 71 -13.67 12.82 10.71
N PHE A 72 -13.50 13.67 9.70
CA PHE A 72 -14.06 13.43 8.37
C PHE A 72 -13.56 12.12 7.77
N ILE A 73 -12.29 11.79 8.04
CA ILE A 73 -11.69 10.53 7.63
C ILE A 73 -12.37 9.37 8.36
N TYR A 74 -12.63 9.47 9.67
CA TYR A 74 -13.39 8.44 10.37
C TYR A 74 -14.80 8.30 9.80
N GLU A 75 -15.54 9.34 9.45
CA GLU A 75 -16.87 9.18 8.85
C GLU A 75 -16.84 8.46 7.50
N PHE A 76 -15.85 8.76 6.65
CA PHE A 76 -15.70 8.12 5.35
C PHE A 76 -15.17 6.69 5.45
N ILE A 77 -14.26 6.44 6.39
CA ILE A 77 -13.53 5.18 6.55
C ILE A 77 -14.23 4.23 7.53
N SER A 78 -14.94 4.72 8.54
CA SER A 78 -15.70 3.92 9.52
C SER A 78 -16.59 2.82 8.90
N PRO A 79 -17.31 3.04 7.77
CA PRO A 79 -18.07 1.99 7.09
C PRO A 79 -17.22 0.82 6.59
N MET A 80 -15.94 1.06 6.32
CA MET A 80 -14.96 0.08 5.85
C MET A 80 -14.27 -0.65 7.01
N TYR A 81 -14.45 -0.22 8.26
CA TYR A 81 -13.75 -0.74 9.44
C TYR A 81 -14.67 -1.29 10.53
N ASN A 82 -15.97 -0.95 10.52
CA ASN A 82 -16.95 -1.58 11.40
C ASN A 82 -17.15 -3.07 11.05
N ILE A 83 -16.26 -3.90 11.61
CA ILE A 83 -16.15 -5.35 11.41
C ILE A 83 -17.38 -6.11 11.91
N ASN A 84 -18.18 -5.48 12.78
CA ASN A 84 -19.47 -6.01 13.20
C ASN A 84 -20.62 -5.54 12.27
N LYS A 85 -20.96 -6.40 11.30
CA LYS A 85 -22.29 -6.56 10.67
C LYS A 85 -22.67 -5.76 9.41
N THR A 86 -21.75 -5.46 8.48
CA THR A 86 -22.20 -4.93 7.18
C THR A 86 -21.66 -5.73 5.98
N LYS A 87 -22.56 -6.06 5.03
CA LYS A 87 -22.22 -6.62 3.71
C LYS A 87 -21.20 -5.76 2.95
N PHE A 88 -21.11 -4.48 3.31
CA PHE A 88 -20.24 -3.47 2.72
C PHE A 88 -18.75 -3.70 2.99
N TYR A 89 -18.38 -4.09 4.22
CA TYR A 89 -16.99 -4.46 4.55
C TYR A 89 -16.51 -5.63 3.68
N ASN A 90 -17.30 -6.71 3.63
CA ASN A 90 -16.97 -7.88 2.82
C ASN A 90 -16.83 -7.51 1.33
N LEU A 91 -17.68 -6.62 0.83
CA LEU A 91 -17.59 -6.12 -0.55
C LEU A 91 -16.26 -5.40 -0.82
N ILE A 92 -15.87 -4.44 0.03
CA ILE A 92 -14.61 -3.69 -0.14
C ILE A 92 -13.40 -4.61 -0.03
N TRP A 93 -13.42 -5.53 0.93
CA TRP A 93 -12.35 -6.50 1.12
C TRP A 93 -12.20 -7.40 -0.12
N ILE A 94 -13.31 -7.92 -0.66
CA ILE A 94 -13.31 -8.73 -1.89
C ILE A 94 -12.81 -7.90 -3.09
N ILE A 95 -13.27 -6.66 -3.26
CA ILE A 95 -12.80 -5.80 -4.35
C ILE A 95 -11.28 -5.59 -4.24
N THR A 96 -10.78 -5.28 -3.04
CA THR A 96 -9.36 -5.06 -2.81
C THR A 96 -8.55 -6.34 -3.07
N LEU A 97 -9.09 -7.52 -2.69
CA LEU A 97 -8.49 -8.81 -3.01
C LEU A 97 -8.43 -9.05 -4.53
N ILE A 98 -9.51 -8.75 -5.26
CA ILE A 98 -9.52 -8.87 -6.73
C ILE A 98 -8.47 -7.95 -7.35
N MET A 99 -8.39 -6.68 -6.92
CA MET A 99 -7.40 -5.72 -7.42
C MET A 99 -5.96 -6.17 -7.11
N PHE A 100 -5.74 -6.76 -5.94
CA PHE A 100 -4.45 -7.32 -5.53
C PHE A 100 -4.05 -8.50 -6.44
N LEU A 101 -4.94 -9.47 -6.64
CA LEU A 101 -4.68 -10.62 -7.51
C LEU A 101 -4.46 -10.20 -8.96
N PHE A 102 -5.23 -9.22 -9.46
CA PHE A 102 -5.04 -8.66 -10.79
C PHE A 102 -3.66 -8.00 -10.95
N SER A 103 -3.18 -7.29 -9.92
CA SER A 103 -1.85 -6.68 -9.93
C SER A 103 -0.73 -7.73 -9.93
N ILE A 104 -0.89 -8.83 -9.19
CA ILE A 104 0.04 -9.97 -9.24
C ILE A 104 0.05 -10.60 -10.63
N TYR A 105 -1.13 -10.82 -11.22
CA TYR A 105 -1.25 -11.39 -12.55
C TYR A 105 -0.55 -10.52 -13.61
N ASN A 106 -0.80 -9.20 -13.60
CA ASN A 106 -0.16 -8.26 -14.51
C ASN A 106 1.36 -8.19 -14.29
N LEU A 107 1.81 -8.21 -13.04
CA LEU A 107 3.23 -8.23 -12.72
C LEU A 107 3.91 -9.49 -13.27
N TYR A 108 3.32 -10.66 -13.05
CA TYR A 108 3.83 -11.95 -13.52
C TYR A 108 3.91 -12.03 -15.05
N ASN A 109 2.90 -11.51 -15.75
CA ASN A 109 2.87 -11.48 -17.20
C ASN A 109 3.72 -10.35 -17.82
N SER A 110 4.30 -9.46 -17.01
CA SER A 110 5.03 -8.30 -17.53
C SER A 110 6.34 -8.72 -18.23
N LYS A 111 6.51 -8.27 -19.48
CA LYS A 111 7.74 -8.51 -20.27
C LYS A 111 8.98 -7.96 -19.57
N SER A 112 8.83 -6.85 -18.84
CA SER A 112 9.92 -6.22 -18.09
C SER A 112 10.42 -7.09 -16.94
N LEU A 113 9.53 -7.74 -16.18
CA LEU A 113 9.91 -8.70 -15.15
C LEU A 113 10.59 -9.93 -15.77
N HIS A 114 10.02 -10.48 -16.85
CA HIS A 114 10.60 -11.62 -17.55
C HIS A 114 12.03 -11.35 -18.04
N ARG A 115 12.29 -10.17 -18.64
CA ARG A 115 13.63 -9.75 -19.04
C ARG A 115 14.58 -9.61 -17.86
N ALA A 116 14.13 -9.04 -16.75
CA ALA A 116 14.95 -8.89 -15.55
C ALA A 116 15.38 -10.25 -14.98
N ILE A 117 14.46 -11.22 -14.93
CA ILE A 117 14.73 -12.58 -14.47
C ILE A 117 15.74 -13.28 -15.39
N ILE A 118 15.55 -13.21 -16.71
CA ILE A 118 16.49 -13.79 -17.68
C ILE A 118 17.89 -13.17 -17.52
N TYR A 119 17.97 -11.84 -17.41
CA TYR A 119 19.23 -11.14 -17.23
C TYR A 119 19.95 -11.57 -15.95
N TYR A 120 19.23 -11.66 -14.83
CA TYR A 120 19.78 -12.14 -13.56
C TYR A 120 20.26 -13.60 -13.63
N ASN A 121 19.50 -14.47 -14.29
CA ASN A 121 19.88 -15.87 -14.43
C ASN A 121 21.14 -16.04 -15.29
N ASN A 122 21.25 -15.25 -16.36
CA ASN A 122 22.38 -15.25 -17.28
C ASN A 122 23.59 -14.42 -16.80
N LEU A 123 23.53 -13.83 -15.60
CA LEU A 123 24.67 -13.10 -15.04
C LEU A 123 25.84 -14.08 -14.80
N PRO A 124 27.07 -13.78 -15.26
CA PRO A 124 28.23 -14.62 -15.00
C PRO A 124 28.43 -14.78 -13.49
N GLU A 125 28.89 -15.96 -13.04
CA GLU A 125 29.05 -16.27 -11.60
C GLU A 125 29.94 -15.25 -10.86
N ILE A 126 30.95 -14.70 -11.53
CA ILE A 126 31.80 -13.63 -11.02
C ILE A 126 30.96 -12.40 -10.61
N ASN A 127 29.97 -12.03 -11.42
CA ASN A 127 29.11 -10.89 -11.13
C ASN A 127 28.08 -11.21 -10.04
N LYS A 128 27.60 -12.46 -9.94
CA LYS A 128 26.73 -12.90 -8.83
C LYS A 128 27.47 -12.83 -7.50
N LYS A 129 28.69 -13.36 -7.45
CA LYS A 129 29.55 -13.35 -6.26
C LYS A 129 29.89 -11.94 -5.81
N ASN A 130 30.25 -11.05 -6.75
CA ASN A 130 30.48 -9.64 -6.45
C ASN A 130 29.21 -8.94 -5.91
N PHE A 131 28.03 -9.29 -6.42
CA PHE A 131 26.77 -8.73 -5.93
C PHE A 131 26.46 -9.17 -4.49
N GLU A 132 26.67 -10.45 -4.18
CA GLU A 132 26.53 -10.99 -2.83
C GLU A 132 27.54 -10.38 -1.85
N GLU A 133 28.78 -10.16 -2.30
CA GLU A 133 29.83 -9.51 -1.51
C GLU A 133 29.46 -8.05 -1.17
N ILE A 134 28.95 -7.31 -2.15
CA ILE A 134 28.43 -5.94 -1.95
C ILE A 134 27.23 -5.95 -1.00
N LEU A 135 26.31 -6.91 -1.12
CA LEU A 135 25.17 -7.05 -0.22
C LEU A 135 25.61 -7.29 1.24
N ASN A 136 26.58 -8.19 1.43
CA ASN A 136 27.14 -8.49 2.74
C ASN A 136 27.87 -7.27 3.35
N ILE A 137 28.60 -6.50 2.54
CA ILE A 137 29.24 -5.26 2.99
C ILE A 137 28.19 -4.21 3.43
N MET A 138 27.08 -4.11 2.71
CA MET A 138 25.99 -3.18 3.06
C MET A 138 25.24 -3.60 4.33
N GLN A 139 25.07 -4.90 4.56
CA GLN A 139 24.38 -5.44 5.74
C GLN A 139 25.25 -5.36 7.01
N ASN A 140 26.56 -5.52 6.88
CA ASN A 140 27.51 -5.47 8.00
C ASN A 140 27.98 -4.05 8.37
N LYS A 141 27.46 -3.01 7.70
CA LYS A 141 27.75 -1.59 8.00
C LYS A 141 26.75 -0.92 8.94
N LYS A 142 25.87 -1.69 9.58
CA LYS A 142 25.01 -1.26 10.70
C LYS A 142 25.63 -1.67 12.02
#